data_AF-A0A1S9D733-F1
#
_entry.id   AF-A0A1S9D733-F1
#
_cell.length_a   1.000
_cell.length_b   1.000
_cell.length_c   1.000
_cell.angle_alpha   90.00
_cell.angle_beta   90.00
_cell.angle_gamma   90.00
#
_symmetry.space_group_name_H-M   'P 1'
#
loop_
_entity.id
_entity.type
_entity.pdbx_description
1 polymer ?
#
loop_
_entity_poly.entity_id
_entity_poly.type
_entity_poly.pdbx_seq_one_letter_code
_entity_poly.pdbx_strand_id
1 'polypeptide(L)'
;MNFRVPFLLCLFVLIAAVIADEYAVKMKLKECFDKELDKRNKEAPRDIKLSDENLEKMKAIVRAEIDKEPLKKHSPEEQKNSFVEMEQEAKKVLPGIPQDSIDMILRIVRAKSMHCSKEVFS
;
A
#
# COMPACT_ATOMS: atom_id res chain seq x y z
N MET A 1 10.85 34.54 8.05
CA MET A 1 9.52 34.15 7.54
C MET A 1 9.71 33.43 6.21
N ASN A 2 8.93 32.37 6.03
CA ASN A 2 9.01 31.38 4.96
C ASN A 2 8.75 31.96 3.56
N PHE A 3 9.50 31.51 2.56
CA PHE A 3 9.03 31.41 1.18
C PHE A 3 9.63 30.15 0.56
N ARG A 4 8.99 28.99 0.79
CA ARG A 4 9.26 27.76 0.04
C ARG A 4 8.30 27.70 -1.13
N VAL A 5 8.85 28.01 -2.30
CA VAL A 5 8.24 27.94 -3.63
C VAL A 5 7.47 26.62 -3.80
N PRO A 6 6.22 26.64 -4.28
CA PRO A 6 5.47 25.42 -4.54
C PRO A 6 6.12 24.67 -5.71
N PHE A 7 6.62 23.47 -5.44
CA PHE A 7 7.10 22.53 -6.45
C PHE A 7 5.88 21.92 -7.17
N LEU A 8 5.20 22.74 -7.97
CA LEU A 8 4.12 22.39 -8.89
C LEU A 8 4.65 22.68 -10.31
N LEU A 9 5.03 21.63 -11.04
CA LEU A 9 5.18 21.54 -12.52
C LEU A 9 5.72 20.13 -12.84
N CYS A 10 4.87 19.19 -13.26
CA CYS A 10 4.64 18.78 -14.66
C CYS A 10 5.72 17.86 -15.23
N LEU A 11 5.38 16.58 -15.46
CA LEU A 11 5.74 15.87 -16.69
C LEU A 11 4.82 14.65 -16.92
N PHE A 12 4.33 14.58 -18.16
CA PHE A 12 3.34 13.69 -18.74
C PHE A 12 3.78 12.23 -18.78
N VAL A 13 2.82 11.30 -18.69
CA VAL A 13 2.76 10.17 -19.63
C VAL A 13 1.30 9.94 -20.02
N LEU A 14 0.99 10.17 -21.30
CA LEU A 14 -0.20 9.67 -21.99
C LEU A 14 -0.04 8.15 -22.12
N ILE A 15 -0.98 7.36 -21.60
CA ILE A 15 -1.10 5.97 -22.05
C ILE A 15 -2.57 5.68 -22.33
N ALA A 16 -2.95 5.88 -23.59
CA ALA A 16 -4.17 5.34 -24.16
C ALA A 16 -3.84 3.93 -24.72
N ALA A 17 -3.56 2.97 -23.83
CA ALA A 17 -3.37 1.53 -24.14
C ALA A 17 -3.38 0.62 -22.87
N VAL A 18 -3.99 1.06 -21.77
CA VAL A 18 -3.74 0.56 -20.40
C VAL A 18 -4.77 -0.49 -19.97
N ILE A 19 -4.78 -1.66 -20.59
CA ILE A 19 -5.52 -2.80 -20.00
C ILE A 19 -4.55 -3.96 -19.71
N ALA A 20 -3.66 -4.28 -20.67
CA ALA A 20 -2.57 -5.23 -20.44
C ALA A 20 -1.46 -4.66 -19.53
N ASP A 21 -1.12 -3.38 -19.70
CA ASP A 21 -0.10 -2.71 -18.90
C ASP A 21 -0.59 -2.52 -17.45
N GLU A 22 -1.86 -2.16 -17.26
CA GLU A 22 -2.41 -1.97 -15.91
C GLU A 22 -2.34 -3.23 -15.06
N TYR A 23 -2.71 -4.37 -15.64
CA TYR A 23 -2.63 -5.66 -14.95
C TYR A 23 -1.19 -5.99 -14.55
N ALA A 24 -0.23 -5.82 -15.47
CA ALA A 24 1.18 -6.06 -15.19
C ALA A 24 1.72 -5.11 -14.10
N VAL A 25 1.34 -3.84 -14.13
CA VAL A 25 1.69 -2.83 -13.12
C VAL A 25 1.09 -3.19 -11.76
N LYS A 26 -0.19 -3.59 -11.70
CA LYS A 26 -0.85 -4.07 -10.48
C LYS A 26 -0.14 -5.28 -9.90
N MET A 27 0.26 -6.25 -10.75
CA MET A 27 1.02 -7.43 -10.30
C MET A 27 2.36 -7.05 -9.68
N LYS A 28 3.15 -6.18 -10.33
CA LYS A 28 4.43 -5.72 -9.77
C LYS A 28 4.25 -4.91 -8.47
N LEU A 29 3.20 -4.10 -8.36
CA LEU A 29 2.88 -3.38 -7.12
C LEU A 29 2.61 -4.35 -5.97
N LYS A 30 1.79 -5.39 -6.20
CA LYS A 30 1.50 -6.43 -5.21
C LYS A 30 2.77 -7.14 -4.75
N GLU A 31 3.62 -7.56 -5.69
CA GLU A 31 4.90 -8.21 -5.37
C GLU A 31 5.83 -7.31 -4.55
N CYS A 32 5.90 -6.01 -4.86
CA CYS A 32 6.70 -5.06 -4.08
C CYS A 32 6.17 -4.93 -2.65
N PHE A 33 4.85 -4.76 -2.49
CA PHE A 33 4.25 -4.68 -1.16
C PHE A 33 4.44 -5.97 -0.37
N ASP A 34 4.26 -7.13 -0.99
CA ASP A 34 4.48 -8.42 -0.32
C ASP A 34 5.90 -8.53 0.24
N LYS A 35 6.92 -8.14 -0.56
CA LYS A 35 8.32 -8.13 -0.13
C LYS A 35 8.57 -7.16 1.03
N GLU A 36 8.01 -5.95 0.96
CA GLU A 36 8.15 -4.96 2.03
C GLU A 36 7.46 -5.41 3.32
N LEU A 37 6.26 -6.00 3.21
CA LEU A 37 5.54 -6.55 4.35
C LEU A 37 6.30 -7.73 4.99
N ASP A 38 6.84 -8.64 4.18
CA ASP A 38 7.68 -9.74 4.66
C ASP A 38 8.92 -9.24 5.39
N LYS A 39 9.64 -8.29 4.77
CA LYS A 39 10.84 -7.71 5.36
C LYS A 39 10.53 -7.05 6.69
N ARG A 40 9.51 -6.21 6.74
CA ARG A 40 9.17 -5.44 7.94
C ARG A 40 8.55 -6.30 9.04
N ASN A 41 7.78 -7.33 8.70
CA ASN A 41 7.29 -8.28 9.69
C ASN A 41 8.42 -9.12 10.31
N LYS A 42 9.48 -9.43 9.53
CA LYS A 42 10.69 -10.08 10.07
C LYS A 42 11.49 -9.17 11.02
N GLU A 43 11.52 -7.88 10.74
CA GLU A 43 12.20 -6.86 11.56
C GLU A 43 11.38 -6.41 12.79
N ALA A 44 10.10 -6.79 12.86
CA ALA A 44 9.19 -6.35 13.91
C ALA A 44 9.47 -7.00 15.28
N PRO A 45 9.28 -6.27 16.39
CA PRO A 45 9.20 -6.82 17.74
C PRO A 45 8.23 -8.01 17.85
N ARG A 46 8.54 -8.97 18.73
CA ARG A 46 7.80 -10.24 18.85
C ARG A 46 6.32 -10.07 19.19
N ASP A 47 5.99 -9.03 19.94
CA ASP A 47 4.66 -8.67 20.42
C ASP A 47 3.79 -8.04 19.33
N ILE A 48 4.39 -7.47 18.28
CA ILE A 48 3.65 -6.85 17.16
C ILE A 48 3.76 -7.65 15.86
N LYS A 49 4.73 -8.55 15.76
CA LYS A 49 4.95 -9.43 14.61
C LYS A 49 3.72 -10.32 14.37
N LEU A 50 3.24 -10.33 13.13
CA LEU A 50 2.20 -11.23 12.69
C LEU A 50 2.76 -12.65 12.47
N SER A 51 1.97 -13.67 12.80
CA SER A 51 2.21 -15.02 12.31
C SER A 51 2.10 -15.07 10.79
N ASP A 52 2.68 -16.09 10.16
CA ASP A 52 2.68 -16.21 8.69
C ASP A 52 1.24 -16.23 8.13
N GLU A 53 0.32 -16.93 8.78
CA GLU A 53 -1.10 -16.95 8.39
C GLU A 53 -1.73 -15.55 8.42
N ASN A 54 -1.47 -14.78 9.49
CA ASN A 54 -2.06 -13.45 9.65
C ASN A 54 -1.38 -12.42 8.74
N LEU A 55 -0.09 -12.60 8.46
CA LEU A 55 0.62 -11.80 7.46
C LEU A 55 0.06 -12.04 6.05
N GLU A 56 -0.24 -13.27 5.67
CA GLU A 56 -0.86 -13.57 4.37
C GLU A 56 -2.26 -12.97 4.24
N LYS A 57 -3.08 -13.04 5.30
CA LYS A 57 -4.38 -12.34 5.33
C LYS A 57 -4.21 -10.83 5.14
N MET A 58 -3.21 -10.24 5.79
CA MET A 58 -2.93 -8.81 5.65
C MET A 58 -2.45 -8.44 4.24
N LYS A 59 -1.57 -9.25 3.63
CA LYS A 59 -1.18 -9.10 2.23
C LYS A 59 -2.40 -9.17 1.31
N ALA A 60 -3.32 -10.10 1.56
CA ALA A 60 -4.55 -10.23 0.77
C ALA A 60 -5.41 -8.96 0.82
N ILE A 61 -5.53 -8.29 1.97
CA ILE A 61 -6.23 -7.00 2.09
C ILE A 61 -5.56 -5.94 1.21
N VAL A 62 -4.24 -5.82 1.27
CA VAL A 62 -3.48 -4.84 0.46
C VAL A 62 -3.62 -5.14 -1.03
N ARG A 63 -3.52 -6.42 -1.43
CA ARG A 63 -3.72 -6.84 -2.83
C ARG A 63 -5.13 -6.53 -3.33
N ALA A 64 -6.14 -6.77 -2.50
CA ALA A 64 -7.53 -6.45 -2.82
C ALA A 64 -7.73 -4.94 -2.98
N GLU A 65 -7.10 -4.13 -2.14
CA GLU A 65 -7.12 -2.66 -2.27
C GLU A 65 -6.51 -2.20 -3.61
N ILE A 66 -5.39 -2.81 -4.03
CA ILE A 66 -4.74 -2.52 -5.33
C ILE A 66 -5.65 -2.90 -6.50
N ASP A 67 -6.51 -3.91 -6.34
CA ASP A 67 -7.41 -4.37 -7.40
C ASP A 67 -8.71 -3.57 -7.53
N LYS A 68 -9.13 -2.84 -6.48
CA LYS A 68 -10.44 -2.16 -6.41
C LYS A 68 -10.68 -1.15 -7.53
N GLU A 69 -9.69 -0.31 -7.83
CA GLU A 69 -9.85 0.79 -8.80
C GLU A 69 -8.76 0.77 -9.86
N PRO A 70 -8.99 1.40 -11.02
CA PRO A 70 -7.94 1.67 -11.99
C PRO A 70 -6.79 2.42 -11.32
N LEU A 71 -5.55 2.15 -11.73
CA LEU A 71 -4.38 2.88 -11.22
C LEU A 71 -4.43 4.35 -11.66
N LYS A 72 -5.11 5.18 -10.87
CA LYS A 72 -5.24 6.63 -11.05
C LYS A 72 -4.48 7.36 -9.94
N LYS A 73 -4.31 8.67 -10.09
CA LYS A 73 -3.80 9.50 -9.00
C LYS A 73 -4.92 9.70 -7.98
N HIS A 74 -4.76 9.14 -6.79
CA HIS A 74 -5.69 9.36 -5.68
C HIS A 74 -5.40 10.70 -5.00
N SER A 75 -6.45 11.46 -4.72
CA SER A 75 -6.43 12.61 -3.82
C SER A 75 -6.02 12.19 -2.39
N PRO A 76 -5.56 13.12 -1.54
CA PRO A 76 -5.26 12.82 -0.14
C PRO A 76 -6.46 12.22 0.63
N GLU A 77 -7.68 12.62 0.28
CA GLU A 77 -8.91 12.12 0.88
C GLU A 77 -9.21 10.67 0.45
N GLU A 78 -9.11 10.37 -0.85
CA GLU A 78 -9.24 9.00 -1.36
C GLU A 78 -8.18 8.07 -0.74
N GLN A 79 -6.94 8.53 -0.64
CA GLN A 79 -5.89 7.74 0.03
C GLN A 79 -6.24 7.46 1.50
N LYS A 80 -6.73 8.47 2.22
CA LYS A 80 -7.17 8.30 3.61
C LYS A 80 -8.29 7.26 3.73
N ASN A 81 -9.27 7.32 2.83
CA ASN A 81 -10.38 6.36 2.82
C ASN A 81 -9.91 4.94 2.56
N SER A 82 -9.00 4.72 1.59
CA SER A 82 -8.38 3.41 1.37
C SER A 82 -7.70 2.85 2.63
N PHE A 83 -6.98 3.68 3.40
CA PHE A 83 -6.38 3.22 4.65
C PHE A 83 -7.41 2.86 5.73
N VAL A 84 -8.50 3.63 5.82
CA VAL A 84 -9.59 3.33 6.76
C VAL A 84 -10.29 2.02 6.37
N GLU A 85 -10.53 1.81 5.08
CA GLU A 85 -11.14 0.56 4.59
C GLU A 85 -10.26 -0.65 4.85
N MET A 86 -8.95 -0.55 4.58
CA MET A 86 -7.99 -1.61 4.90
C MET A 86 -7.95 -1.90 6.41
N GLU A 87 -7.99 -0.87 7.26
CA GLU A 87 -8.02 -1.05 8.72
C GLU A 87 -9.30 -1.75 9.18
N GLN A 88 -10.45 -1.33 8.67
CA GLN A 88 -11.74 -1.93 8.99
C GLN A 88 -11.81 -3.39 8.54
N GLU A 89 -11.27 -3.70 7.35
CA GLU A 89 -11.25 -5.06 6.85
C GLU A 89 -10.29 -5.94 7.67
N ALA A 90 -9.11 -5.42 8.02
CA ALA A 90 -8.17 -6.11 8.90
C ALA A 90 -8.82 -6.48 10.24
N LYS A 91 -9.58 -5.57 10.85
CA LYS A 91 -10.32 -5.83 12.09
C LYS A 91 -11.34 -6.96 11.96
N LYS A 92 -11.94 -7.15 10.78
CA LYS A 92 -12.90 -8.25 10.54
C LYS A 92 -12.20 -9.59 10.32
N VAL A 93 -11.15 -9.62 9.49
CA VAL A 93 -10.51 -10.89 9.08
C VAL A 93 -9.41 -11.36 10.02
N LEU A 94 -8.92 -10.48 10.90
CA LEU A 94 -7.90 -10.77 11.91
C LEU A 94 -8.44 -10.51 13.33
N PRO A 95 -9.52 -11.20 13.75
CA PRO A 95 -10.06 -11.03 15.09
C PRO A 95 -9.01 -11.49 16.13
N GLY A 96 -8.70 -10.63 17.09
CA GLY A 96 -7.73 -10.92 18.15
C GLY A 96 -6.30 -10.46 17.87
N ILE A 97 -6.02 -9.88 16.70
CA ILE A 97 -4.74 -9.19 16.47
C ILE A 97 -4.77 -7.80 17.15
N PRO A 98 -3.71 -7.42 17.90
CA PRO A 98 -3.62 -6.11 18.50
C PRO A 98 -3.71 -5.00 17.45
N GLN A 99 -4.39 -3.90 17.80
CA GLN A 99 -4.48 -2.73 16.93
C GLN A 99 -3.10 -2.24 16.48
N ASP A 100 -2.11 -2.26 17.37
CA ASP A 100 -0.75 -1.80 17.08
C ASP A 100 -0.08 -2.60 15.96
N SER A 101 -0.39 -3.90 15.83
CA SER A 101 0.08 -4.73 14.71
C SER A 101 -0.56 -4.32 13.39
N ILE A 102 -1.87 -4.03 13.40
CA ILE A 102 -2.60 -3.54 12.21
C ILE A 102 -2.05 -2.18 11.79
N ASP A 103 -1.90 -1.26 12.75
CA ASP A 103 -1.35 0.09 12.54
C ASP A 103 0.08 0.05 11.99
N MET A 104 0.92 -0.86 12.49
CA MET A 104 2.28 -1.06 11.97
C MET A 104 2.26 -1.38 10.48
N ILE A 105 1.42 -2.33 10.06
CA ILE A 105 1.33 -2.72 8.65
C ILE A 105 0.81 -1.56 7.79
N LEU A 106 -0.25 -0.87 8.21
CA LEU A 106 -0.75 0.27 7.45
C LEU A 106 0.27 1.41 7.34
N ARG A 107 1.09 1.62 8.38
CA ARG A 107 2.23 2.55 8.33
C ARG A 107 3.28 2.11 7.31
N ILE A 108 3.57 0.82 7.21
CA ILE A 108 4.49 0.27 6.19
C ILE A 108 3.94 0.50 4.79
N VAL A 109 2.67 0.16 4.57
CA VAL A 109 2.00 0.39 3.27
C VAL A 109 2.08 1.87 2.89
N ARG A 110 1.75 2.78 3.81
CA ARG A 110 1.88 4.23 3.58
C ARG A 110 3.32 4.62 3.25
N ALA A 111 4.29 4.22 4.07
CA ALA A 111 5.69 4.61 3.89
C ALA A 111 6.32 4.04 2.61
N LYS A 112 5.86 2.87 2.15
CA LYS A 112 6.42 2.15 1.00
C LYS A 112 5.64 2.33 -0.29
N SER A 113 4.46 2.93 -0.25
CA SER A 113 3.67 3.27 -1.43
C SER A 113 4.47 4.03 -2.51
N MET A 114 5.21 5.07 -2.13
CA MET A 114 6.06 5.81 -3.07
C MET A 114 7.24 4.98 -3.57
N HIS A 115 7.82 4.11 -2.74
CA HIS A 115 8.92 3.23 -3.14
C HIS A 115 8.45 2.21 -4.18
N CYS A 116 7.38 1.49 -3.89
CA CYS A 116 6.80 0.52 -4.81
C CYS A 116 6.27 1.16 -6.08
N SER A 117 5.66 2.35 -6.00
CA SER A 117 5.29 3.10 -7.20
C SER A 117 6.52 3.42 -8.06
N LYS A 118 7.62 3.91 -7.46
CA LYS A 118 8.86 4.16 -8.22
C LYS A 118 9.44 2.89 -8.83
N GLU A 119 9.52 1.78 -8.12
CA GLU A 119 10.06 0.53 -8.66
C GLU A 119 9.27 -0.01 -9.85
N VAL A 120 7.96 0.25 -9.88
CA VAL A 120 7.09 -0.25 -10.95
C VAL A 120 7.09 0.67 -12.17
N PHE A 121 7.25 1.98 -11.98
CA PHE A 121 7.23 2.99 -13.04
C PHE A 121 8.62 3.54 -13.42
N SER A 122 9.72 2.99 -12.87
CA SER A 122 11.11 3.32 -13.27
C SER A 122 11.65 2.40 -14.34
#